data_AF-A0A820GXQ8-F1
#
_entry.id   AF-A0A820GXQ8-F1
#
_cell.length_a   1.000
_cell.length_b   1.000
_cell.length_c   1.000
_cell.angle_alpha   90.00
_cell.angle_beta   90.00
_cell.angle_gamma   90.00
#
_symmetry.space_group_name_H-M   'P 1'
#
loop_
_entity.id
_entity.type
_entity.pdbx_description
1 polymer ?
#
loop_
_entity_poly.entity_id
_entity_poly.type
_entity_poly.pdbx_seq_one_letter_code
_entity_poly.pdbx_strand_id
1 'polypeptide(L)'
;MTVIGKARCATCEKEKGILKCEGCLLTFCYNHAADHRQELNKKMENVIYKSDLIQQTLAERTNDLKNNSRMKEINDWEYKSIEKIRQTAEEARKEFRHTADHITQVKVRLNNLMEEIRQSYQENNYYETDLHQWKSTLSQLEEELQFKSWNSKLQHDPIPLETKISFETPTPRLYVPQLSIPYIKEFRKWSQNGVTFAGGNRS
;
A
#
# COMPACT_ATOMS: atom_id res chain seq x y z
N MET A 1 -35.66 60.59 -34.70
CA MET A 1 -36.01 60.84 -33.29
C MET A 1 -35.96 59.51 -32.55
N THR A 2 -34.89 59.22 -31.83
CA THR A 2 -34.74 58.00 -31.03
C THR A 2 -35.27 58.27 -29.63
N VAL A 3 -36.37 57.61 -29.27
CA VAL A 3 -36.93 57.67 -27.91
C VAL A 3 -36.00 56.88 -26.99
N ILE A 4 -35.21 57.57 -26.17
CA ILE A 4 -34.43 56.94 -25.10
C ILE A 4 -35.42 56.50 -24.03
N GLY A 5 -35.90 55.25 -24.12
CA GLY A 5 -36.68 54.62 -23.06
C GLY A 5 -35.84 54.56 -21.79
N LYS A 6 -36.28 55.21 -20.71
CA LYS A 6 -35.60 55.18 -19.42
C LYS A 6 -35.54 53.74 -18.91
N ALA A 7 -34.35 53.27 -18.54
CA ALA A 7 -34.18 51.92 -18.04
C ALA A 7 -35.01 51.71 -16.75
N ARG A 8 -35.69 50.58 -16.64
CA ARG A 8 -36.50 50.22 -15.47
C ARG A 8 -35.70 49.40 -14.46
N CYS A 9 -35.96 49.64 -13.19
CA CYS A 9 -35.40 48.82 -12.11
C CYS A 9 -36.05 47.43 -12.11
N ALA A 10 -35.26 46.37 -12.09
CA ALA A 10 -35.73 44.98 -12.08
C ALA A 10 -36.47 44.58 -10.79
N THR A 11 -36.28 45.34 -9.69
CA THR A 11 -36.90 45.03 -8.39
C THR A 11 -38.18 45.81 -8.13
N CYS A 12 -38.25 47.09 -8.55
CA CYS A 12 -39.40 47.97 -8.24
C CYS A 12 -40.08 48.57 -9.46
N GLU A 13 -39.63 48.22 -10.67
CA GLU A 13 -40.21 48.56 -11.98
C GLU A 13 -40.28 50.06 -12.33
N LYS A 14 -39.86 50.94 -11.43
CA LYS A 14 -39.77 52.38 -11.68
C LYS A 14 -38.72 52.68 -12.75
N GLU A 15 -39.01 53.66 -13.62
CA GLU A 15 -38.12 54.19 -14.67
C GLU A 15 -36.97 55.06 -14.09
N LYS A 16 -36.24 54.48 -13.14
CA LYS A 16 -35.09 55.06 -12.44
C LYS A 16 -33.90 54.08 -12.44
N GLY A 17 -33.83 53.18 -13.40
CA GLY A 17 -32.71 52.27 -13.58
C GLY A 17 -31.46 53.04 -13.99
N ILE A 18 -30.40 52.97 -13.18
CA ILE A 18 -29.16 53.72 -13.39
C ILE A 18 -27.92 52.83 -13.45
N LEU A 19 -28.00 51.61 -12.91
CA LEU A 19 -26.87 50.69 -12.81
C LEU A 19 -27.28 49.33 -13.34
N LYS A 20 -26.53 48.82 -14.33
CA LYS A 20 -26.68 47.47 -14.84
C LYS A 20 -25.61 46.57 -14.21
N CYS A 21 -26.03 45.43 -13.68
CA CYS A 21 -25.09 44.43 -13.17
C CYS A 21 -24.61 43.55 -14.34
N GLU A 22 -23.31 43.49 -14.60
CA GLU A 22 -22.75 42.64 -15.66
C GLU A 22 -22.87 41.13 -15.36
N GLY A 23 -23.05 40.76 -14.08
CA GLY A 23 -23.18 39.36 -13.66
C GLY A 23 -24.56 38.76 -13.96
N CYS A 24 -25.64 39.46 -13.58
CA CYS A 24 -27.02 38.99 -13.79
C CYS A 24 -27.75 39.71 -14.93
N LEU A 25 -27.11 40.69 -15.56
CA LEU A 25 -27.63 41.53 -16.65
C LEU A 25 -28.87 42.37 -16.31
N LEU A 26 -29.29 42.38 -15.04
CA LEU A 26 -30.42 43.17 -14.55
C LEU A 26 -30.01 44.63 -14.30
N THR A 27 -30.95 45.55 -14.52
CA THR A 27 -30.77 46.98 -14.24
C THR A 27 -31.49 47.34 -12.94
N PHE A 28 -30.84 48.11 -12.08
CA PHE A 28 -31.35 48.51 -10.77
C PHE A 28 -31.35 50.03 -10.59
N CYS A 29 -32.24 50.53 -9.73
CA CYS A 29 -32.08 51.87 -9.17
C CYS A 29 -31.01 51.87 -8.07
N TYR A 30 -30.55 53.04 -7.62
CA TYR A 30 -29.48 53.17 -6.63
C TYR A 30 -29.66 52.28 -5.39
N ASN A 31 -30.85 52.30 -4.77
CA ASN A 31 -31.13 51.53 -3.55
C ASN A 31 -31.08 50.02 -3.80
N HIS A 32 -31.79 49.52 -4.83
CA HIS A 32 -31.81 48.09 -5.12
C HIS A 32 -30.49 47.56 -5.68
N ALA A 33 -29.62 48.44 -6.22
CA ALA A 33 -28.26 48.08 -6.58
C ALA A 33 -27.40 47.82 -5.32
N ALA A 34 -27.57 48.64 -4.28
CA ALA A 34 -26.92 48.43 -2.98
C ALA A 34 -27.43 47.15 -2.30
N ASP A 35 -28.74 46.92 -2.29
CA ASP A 35 -29.34 45.69 -1.77
C ASP A 35 -28.83 44.45 -2.52
N HIS A 36 -28.77 44.51 -3.86
CA HIS A 36 -28.22 43.45 -4.69
C HIS A 36 -26.76 43.13 -4.33
N ARG A 37 -25.94 44.17 -4.11
CA ARG A 37 -24.54 44.00 -3.69
C ARG A 37 -24.42 43.41 -2.30
N GLN A 38 -25.28 43.80 -1.37
CA GLN A 38 -25.32 43.23 -0.02
C GLN A 38 -25.69 41.75 -0.05
N GLU A 39 -26.66 41.34 -0.87
CA GLU A 39 -27.02 39.93 -1.06
C GLU A 39 -25.87 39.11 -1.68
N LEU A 40 -25.11 39.68 -2.61
CA LEU A 40 -23.90 39.04 -3.14
C LEU A 40 -22.82 38.84 -2.07
N ASN A 41 -22.61 39.83 -1.20
CA ASN A 41 -21.65 39.71 -0.10
C ASN A 41 -22.05 38.58 0.87
N LYS A 42 -23.32 38.48 1.25
CA LYS A 42 -23.83 37.36 2.09
C LYS A 42 -23.57 35.99 1.45
N LYS A 43 -23.77 35.88 0.13
CA LYS A 43 -23.46 34.64 -0.61
C LYS A 43 -21.96 34.35 -0.61
N MET A 44 -21.11 35.36 -0.74
CA MET A 44 -19.66 35.20 -0.70
C MET A 44 -19.19 34.77 0.70
N GLU A 45 -19.72 35.37 1.76
CA GLU A 45 -19.43 34.96 3.15
C GLU A 45 -19.77 33.48 3.37
N ASN A 46 -20.88 32.98 2.80
CA ASN A 46 -21.22 31.56 2.85
C ASN A 46 -20.20 30.68 2.09
N VAL A 47 -19.69 31.13 0.95
CA VAL A 47 -18.66 30.41 0.18
C VAL A 47 -17.36 30.34 0.97
N ILE A 48 -16.92 31.46 1.55
CA ILE A 48 -15.73 31.52 2.39
C ILE A 48 -15.88 30.59 3.60
N TYR A 49 -16.98 30.69 4.33
CA TYR A 49 -17.27 29.82 5.47
C TYR A 49 -17.22 28.33 5.12
N LYS A 50 -17.81 27.93 3.98
CA LYS A 50 -17.76 26.53 3.50
C LYS A 50 -16.34 26.11 3.15
N SER A 51 -15.56 26.99 2.53
CA SER A 51 -14.16 26.74 2.21
C SER A 51 -13.35 26.50 3.48
N ASP A 52 -13.51 27.36 4.49
CA ASP A 52 -12.79 27.25 5.77
C ASP A 52 -13.15 25.96 6.50
N LEU A 53 -14.44 25.59 6.52
CA LEU A 53 -14.91 24.33 7.10
C LEU A 53 -14.29 23.11 6.39
N ILE A 54 -14.18 23.15 5.05
CA ILE A 54 -13.54 22.08 4.28
C ILE A 54 -12.05 22.01 4.63
N GLN A 55 -11.35 23.15 4.69
CA GLN A 55 -9.94 23.20 5.06
C GLN A 55 -9.69 22.62 6.46
N GLN A 56 -10.51 22.99 7.43
CA GLN A 56 -10.45 22.45 8.79
C GLN A 56 -10.69 20.93 8.80
N THR A 57 -11.74 20.47 8.12
CA THR A 57 -12.05 19.03 8.03
C THR A 57 -10.91 18.22 7.40
N LEU A 58 -10.25 18.78 6.37
CA LEU A 58 -9.10 18.15 5.74
C LEU A 58 -7.89 18.08 6.68
N ALA A 59 -7.63 19.14 7.45
CA ALA A 59 -6.54 19.18 8.41
C ALA A 59 -6.75 18.14 9.53
N GLU A 60 -7.96 18.06 10.09
CA GLU A 60 -8.34 17.07 11.12
C GLU A 60 -8.16 15.64 10.61
N ARG A 61 -8.74 15.31 9.44
CA ARG A 61 -8.61 13.97 8.84
C ARG A 61 -7.16 13.59 8.54
N THR A 62 -6.36 14.56 8.10
CA THR A 62 -4.93 14.32 7.82
C THR A 62 -4.16 14.01 9.10
N ASN A 63 -4.47 14.70 10.19
CA ASN A 63 -3.87 14.42 11.49
C ASN A 63 -4.33 13.06 12.05
N ASP A 64 -5.60 12.71 11.90
CA ASP A 64 -6.13 11.41 12.30
C ASP A 64 -5.46 10.25 11.54
N LEU A 65 -5.18 10.43 10.25
CA LEU A 65 -4.45 9.45 9.45
C LEU A 65 -3.00 9.29 9.91
N LYS A 66 -2.31 10.38 10.26
CA LYS A 66 -0.94 10.35 10.76
C LYS A 66 -0.83 9.69 12.13
N ASN A 67 -1.84 9.88 12.98
CA ASN A 67 -1.90 9.31 14.32
C ASN A 67 -2.62 7.95 14.37
N ASN A 68 -2.93 7.34 13.22
CA ASN A 68 -3.80 6.18 13.16
C ASN A 68 -3.11 4.90 13.63
N SER A 69 -3.78 4.15 14.52
CA SER A 69 -3.35 2.83 15.00
C SER A 69 -3.18 1.80 13.89
N ARG A 70 -3.87 1.95 12.75
CA ARG A 70 -3.80 1.01 11.62
C ARG A 70 -2.41 0.90 11.01
N MET A 71 -1.63 1.99 10.97
CA MET A 71 -0.25 1.91 10.47
C MET A 71 0.61 1.06 11.41
N LYS A 72 0.39 1.19 12.73
CA LYS A 72 1.04 0.34 13.72
C LYS A 72 0.63 -1.12 13.54
N GLU A 73 -0.65 -1.40 13.31
CA GLU A 73 -1.14 -2.76 13.06
C GLU A 73 -0.51 -3.39 11.81
N ILE A 74 -0.33 -2.61 10.72
CA ILE A 74 0.38 -3.05 9.51
C ILE A 74 1.84 -3.39 9.83
N ASN A 75 2.53 -2.50 10.54
CA ASN A 75 3.93 -2.70 10.91
C ASN A 75 4.11 -3.91 11.85
N ASP A 76 3.21 -4.08 12.83
CA ASP A 76 3.23 -5.21 13.76
C ASP A 76 2.99 -6.53 13.02
N TRP A 77 2.06 -6.54 12.06
CA TRP A 77 1.80 -7.70 11.20
C TRP A 77 2.99 -8.04 10.30
N GLU A 78 3.63 -7.03 9.70
CA GLU A 78 4.83 -7.21 8.87
C GLU A 78 5.95 -7.84 9.69
N TYR A 79 6.23 -7.27 10.87
CA TYR A 79 7.26 -7.77 11.78
C TYR A 79 7.03 -9.23 12.16
N LYS A 80 5.81 -9.57 12.63
CA LYS A 80 5.47 -10.95 13.04
C LYS A 80 5.58 -11.94 11.88
N SER A 81 5.16 -11.53 10.68
CA SER A 81 5.22 -12.37 9.49
C SER A 81 6.66 -12.68 9.08
N ILE A 82 7.54 -11.69 9.07
CA ILE A 82 8.98 -11.87 8.80
C ILE A 82 9.62 -12.78 9.85
N GLU A 83 9.29 -12.58 11.11
CA GLU A 83 9.88 -13.35 12.20
C GLU A 83 9.50 -14.84 12.12
N LYS A 84 8.23 -15.14 11.81
CA LYS A 84 7.78 -16.52 11.58
C LYS A 84 8.54 -17.20 10.44
N ILE A 85 8.75 -16.48 9.32
CA ILE A 85 9.54 -16.98 8.19
C ILE A 85 10.97 -17.30 8.62
N ARG A 86 11.60 -16.41 9.40
CA ARG A 86 12.97 -16.60 9.90
C ARG A 86 13.07 -17.82 10.82
N GLN A 87 12.13 -17.99 11.73
CA GLN A 87 12.09 -19.12 12.66
C GLN A 87 11.98 -20.45 11.91
N THR A 88 11.00 -20.58 11.01
CA THR A 88 10.82 -21.79 10.19
C THR A 88 12.06 -22.08 9.34
N ALA A 89 12.68 -21.05 8.76
CA ALA A 89 13.91 -21.23 7.99
C ALA A 89 15.08 -21.72 8.87
N GLU A 90 15.21 -21.22 10.09
CA GLU A 90 16.29 -21.61 11.00
C GLU A 90 16.10 -23.03 11.54
N GLU A 91 14.88 -23.43 11.85
CA GLU A 91 14.54 -24.81 12.19
C GLU A 91 14.94 -25.78 11.07
N ALA A 92 14.55 -25.47 9.83
CA ALA A 92 14.93 -26.28 8.66
C ALA A 92 16.46 -26.37 8.48
N ARG A 93 17.18 -25.26 8.68
CA ARG A 93 18.66 -25.26 8.63
C ARG A 93 19.27 -26.09 9.75
N LYS A 94 18.71 -26.04 10.96
CA LYS A 94 19.20 -26.83 12.10
C LYS A 94 19.05 -28.32 11.84
N GLU A 95 17.90 -28.76 11.34
CA GLU A 95 17.68 -30.16 10.95
C GLU A 95 18.66 -30.59 9.86
N PHE A 96 18.85 -29.75 8.83
CA PHE A 96 19.82 -30.05 7.76
C PHE A 96 21.26 -30.17 8.27
N ARG A 97 21.70 -29.26 9.16
CA ARG A 97 23.03 -29.33 9.78
C ARG A 97 23.20 -30.60 10.61
N HIS A 98 22.18 -30.99 11.37
CA HIS A 98 22.22 -32.22 12.16
C HIS A 98 22.39 -33.47 11.26
N THR A 99 21.73 -33.51 10.09
CA THR A 99 21.97 -34.55 9.09
C THR A 99 23.42 -34.54 8.58
N ALA A 100 23.96 -33.37 8.24
CA ALA A 100 25.35 -33.25 7.76
C ALA A 100 26.38 -33.68 8.83
N ASP A 101 26.15 -33.31 10.09
CA ASP A 101 26.98 -33.71 11.23
C ASP A 101 26.94 -35.24 11.42
N HIS A 102 25.77 -35.86 11.30
CA HIS A 102 25.62 -37.31 11.37
C HIS A 102 26.42 -38.03 10.27
N ILE A 103 26.34 -37.58 9.01
CA ILE A 103 27.15 -38.13 7.91
C ILE A 103 28.64 -38.01 8.24
N THR A 104 29.06 -36.88 8.79
CA THR A 104 30.46 -36.64 9.16
C THR A 104 30.90 -37.62 10.25
N GLN A 105 30.06 -37.89 11.26
CA GLN A 105 30.32 -38.87 12.31
C GLN A 105 30.43 -40.30 11.77
N VAL A 106 29.51 -40.70 10.88
CA VAL A 106 29.55 -42.01 10.20
C VAL A 106 30.86 -42.17 9.41
N LYS A 107 31.28 -41.13 8.68
CA LYS A 107 32.55 -41.12 7.94
C LYS A 107 33.76 -41.30 8.85
N VAL A 108 33.79 -40.62 9.99
CA VAL A 108 34.87 -40.77 10.98
C VAL A 108 34.91 -42.19 11.54
N ARG A 109 33.76 -42.76 11.92
CA ARG A 109 33.66 -44.14 12.42
C ARG A 109 34.12 -45.16 11.39
N LEU A 110 33.73 -44.99 10.12
CA LEU A 110 34.19 -45.84 9.02
C LEU A 110 35.70 -45.76 8.84
N ASN A 111 36.28 -44.56 8.85
CA ASN A 111 37.73 -44.40 8.71
C ASN A 111 38.50 -45.08 9.85
N ASN A 112 38.03 -44.97 11.09
CA ASN A 112 38.64 -45.63 12.24
C ASN A 112 38.58 -47.16 12.10
N LEU A 113 37.42 -47.70 11.73
CA LEU A 113 37.25 -49.14 11.49
C LEU A 113 38.17 -49.63 10.37
N MET A 114 38.31 -48.87 9.28
CA MET A 114 39.21 -49.23 8.18
C MET A 114 40.68 -49.22 8.61
N GLU A 115 41.06 -48.35 9.53
CA GLU A 115 42.41 -48.32 10.07
C GLU A 115 42.69 -49.53 10.97
N GLU A 116 41.74 -49.89 11.84
CA GLU A 116 41.82 -51.12 12.65
C GLU A 116 41.97 -52.38 11.77
N ILE A 117 41.13 -52.52 10.75
CA ILE A 117 41.19 -53.64 9.80
C ILE A 117 42.56 -53.72 9.12
N ARG A 118 43.09 -52.58 8.67
CA ARG A 118 44.41 -52.52 8.00
C ARG A 118 45.54 -52.93 8.92
N GLN A 119 45.54 -52.44 10.16
CA GLN A 119 46.56 -52.77 11.15
C GLN A 119 46.52 -54.26 11.48
N SER A 120 45.36 -54.81 11.83
CA SER A 120 45.19 -56.25 12.08
C SER A 120 45.60 -57.12 10.88
N TYR A 121 45.30 -56.68 9.65
CA TYR A 121 45.73 -57.39 8.45
C TYR A 121 47.25 -57.37 8.26
N GLN A 122 47.89 -56.21 8.45
CA GLN A 122 49.35 -56.08 8.34
C GLN A 122 50.09 -56.89 9.40
N GLU A 123 49.54 -56.94 10.61
CA GLU A 123 50.09 -57.71 11.74
C GLU A 123 49.72 -59.21 11.67
N ASN A 124 48.86 -59.60 10.72
CA ASN A 124 48.26 -60.93 10.64
C ASN A 124 47.62 -61.36 11.98
N ASN A 125 47.03 -60.40 12.68
CA ASN A 125 46.46 -60.50 14.02
C ASN A 125 44.96 -60.24 13.97
N TYR A 126 44.21 -61.24 13.53
CA TYR A 126 42.76 -61.22 13.47
C TYR A 126 42.20 -62.63 13.71
N TYR A 127 41.04 -62.68 14.35
CA TYR A 127 40.31 -63.90 14.65
C TYR A 127 38.89 -63.83 14.05
N GLU A 128 38.18 -64.96 14.06
CA GLU A 128 36.80 -65.04 13.55
C GLU A 128 35.86 -64.05 14.27
N THR A 129 36.13 -63.75 15.54
CA THR A 129 35.39 -62.76 16.32
C THR A 129 35.56 -61.34 15.77
N ASP A 130 36.78 -60.98 15.36
CA ASP A 130 37.08 -59.66 14.80
C ASP A 130 36.39 -59.50 13.44
N LEU A 131 36.48 -60.53 12.60
CA LEU A 131 35.79 -60.57 11.29
C LEU A 131 34.28 -60.43 11.45
N HIS A 132 33.69 -61.13 12.43
CA HIS A 132 32.27 -61.02 12.72
C HIS A 132 31.90 -59.62 13.23
N GLN A 133 32.70 -59.05 14.13
CA GLN A 133 32.49 -57.71 14.67
C GLN A 133 32.58 -56.65 13.57
N TRP A 134 33.65 -56.63 12.77
CA TRP A 134 33.82 -55.66 11.69
C TRP A 134 32.70 -55.75 10.66
N LYS A 135 32.30 -56.97 10.28
CA LYS A 135 31.16 -57.17 9.38
C LYS A 135 29.88 -56.60 9.96
N SER A 136 29.60 -56.85 11.24
CA SER A 136 28.45 -56.29 11.95
C SER A 136 28.49 -54.76 11.98
N THR A 137 29.65 -54.17 12.29
CA THR A 137 29.83 -52.70 12.31
C THR A 137 29.65 -52.09 10.92
N LEU A 138 30.16 -52.73 9.86
CA LEU A 138 29.95 -52.27 8.49
C LEU A 138 28.46 -52.28 8.12
N SER A 139 27.72 -53.34 8.47
CA SER A 139 26.27 -53.40 8.24
C SER A 139 25.52 -52.31 9.02
N GLN A 140 25.89 -52.03 10.27
CA GLN A 140 25.29 -50.93 11.04
C GLN A 140 25.54 -49.56 10.40
N LEU A 141 26.78 -49.30 9.94
CA LEU A 141 27.10 -48.04 9.27
C LEU A 141 26.34 -47.90 7.93
N GLU A 142 26.12 -49.01 7.21
CA GLU A 142 25.32 -49.03 5.99
C GLU A 142 23.84 -48.70 6.27
N GLU A 143 23.25 -49.33 7.29
CA GLU A 143 21.88 -49.04 7.74
C GLU A 143 21.71 -47.58 8.18
N GLU A 144 22.67 -47.03 8.93
CA GLU A 144 22.67 -45.62 9.37
C GLU A 144 22.64 -44.63 8.20
N LEU A 145 23.29 -44.97 7.07
CA LEU A 145 23.27 -44.17 5.85
C LEU A 145 21.94 -44.30 5.09
N GLN A 146 21.36 -45.49 5.06
CA GLN A 146 20.08 -45.74 4.37
C GLN A 146 18.88 -45.16 5.11
N PHE A 147 18.87 -45.21 6.44
CA PHE A 147 17.68 -44.89 7.24
C PHE A 147 17.46 -43.38 7.47
N LYS A 148 18.51 -42.55 7.33
CA LYS A 148 18.48 -41.16 7.84
C LYS A 148 18.63 -40.02 6.84
N SER A 149 19.14 -40.22 5.61
CA SER A 149 19.98 -39.13 5.07
C SER A 149 19.96 -38.76 3.57
N TRP A 150 19.25 -39.41 2.64
CA TRP A 150 19.38 -38.98 1.23
C TRP A 150 18.11 -38.50 0.51
N ASN A 151 16.93 -38.83 1.04
CA ASN A 151 15.66 -38.54 0.35
C ASN A 151 14.87 -37.38 0.97
N SER A 152 15.50 -36.51 1.76
CA SER A 152 14.84 -35.31 2.27
C SER A 152 14.57 -34.33 1.12
N LYS A 153 13.37 -34.44 0.54
CA LYS A 153 12.86 -33.43 -0.38
C LYS A 153 12.55 -32.20 0.45
N LEU A 154 13.06 -31.04 0.02
CA LEU A 154 12.60 -29.76 0.55
C LEU A 154 11.12 -29.62 0.17
N GLN A 155 10.24 -29.81 1.13
CA GLN A 155 8.82 -29.56 0.95
C GLN A 155 8.56 -28.09 1.20
N HIS A 156 7.94 -27.43 0.22
CA HIS A 156 7.50 -26.05 0.34
C HIS A 156 6.03 -26.05 0.73
N ASP A 157 5.78 -26.19 2.02
CA ASP A 157 4.44 -25.99 2.54
C ASP A 157 4.16 -24.49 2.67
N PRO A 158 2.93 -24.03 2.35
CA PRO A 158 2.57 -22.65 2.58
C PRO A 158 2.70 -22.35 4.07
N ILE A 159 3.61 -21.45 4.45
CA ILE A 159 3.61 -20.89 5.80
C ILE A 159 2.39 -19.97 5.84
N PRO A 160 1.37 -20.26 6.66
CA PRO A 160 0.25 -19.35 6.80
C PRO A 160 0.79 -18.05 7.39
N LEU A 161 0.88 -17.01 6.57
CA LEU A 161 0.89 -15.64 7.06
C LEU A 161 -0.31 -15.51 8.01
N GLU A 162 -0.15 -14.78 9.13
CA GLU A 162 -1.18 -14.73 10.17
C GLU A 162 -2.55 -14.30 9.61
N THR A 163 -2.58 -13.55 8.51
CA THR A 163 -3.71 -13.36 7.58
C THR A 163 -3.27 -12.41 6.47
N LYS A 164 -3.93 -12.38 5.31
CA LYS A 164 -3.68 -11.34 4.29
C LYS A 164 -4.30 -10.02 4.76
N ILE A 165 -3.49 -8.98 4.98
CA ILE A 165 -4.02 -7.63 5.21
C ILE A 165 -4.52 -7.04 3.88
N SER A 166 -5.72 -6.46 3.91
CA SER A 166 -6.28 -5.68 2.80
C SER A 166 -6.85 -4.38 3.37
N PHE A 167 -6.65 -3.28 2.65
CA PHE A 167 -7.19 -1.98 3.03
C PHE A 167 -8.37 -1.64 2.13
N GLU A 168 -9.58 -1.67 2.68
CA GLU A 168 -10.78 -1.24 1.96
C GLU A 168 -10.99 0.27 2.18
N THR A 169 -10.95 1.03 1.09
CA THR A 169 -11.41 2.42 1.13
C THR A 169 -12.94 2.42 1.01
N PRO A 170 -13.68 3.06 1.91
CA PRO A 170 -15.11 3.24 1.71
C PRO A 170 -15.33 3.94 0.37
N THR A 171 -16.18 3.36 -0.48
CA THR A 171 -16.55 3.97 -1.75
C THR A 171 -17.14 5.35 -1.45
N PRO A 172 -16.63 6.43 -2.08
CA PRO A 172 -17.21 7.74 -1.85
C PRO A 172 -18.67 7.69 -2.30
N ARG A 173 -19.61 7.84 -1.36
CA ARG A 173 -20.98 8.20 -1.71
C ARG A 173 -20.87 9.53 -2.45
N LEU A 174 -21.06 9.52 -3.76
CA LEU A 174 -21.28 10.73 -4.55
C LEU A 174 -22.60 11.34 -4.07
N TYR A 175 -22.55 12.06 -2.95
CA TYR A 175 -23.62 12.94 -2.55
C TYR A 175 -23.50 14.16 -3.44
N VAL A 176 -24.23 14.14 -4.56
CA VAL A 176 -24.49 15.34 -5.36
C VAL A 176 -25.55 16.11 -4.57
N PRO A 177 -25.24 17.24 -3.93
CA PRO A 177 -26.29 18.11 -3.42
C PRO A 177 -27.02 18.59 -4.68
N GLN A 178 -28.32 18.35 -4.75
CA GLN A 178 -29.18 18.91 -5.79
C GLN A 178 -29.28 20.43 -5.59
N LEU A 179 -28.18 21.14 -5.87
CA LEU A 179 -28.21 22.55 -6.14
C LEU A 179 -28.83 22.66 -7.53
N SER A 180 -30.09 23.09 -7.58
CA SER A 180 -30.77 23.57 -8.77
C SER A 180 -30.01 24.78 -9.32
N ILE A 181 -28.91 24.52 -10.03
CA ILE A 181 -28.23 25.51 -10.85
C ILE A 181 -29.04 25.59 -12.14
N PRO A 182 -29.64 26.74 -12.48
CA PRO A 182 -30.31 26.89 -13.77
C PRO A 182 -29.30 26.67 -14.89
N TYR A 183 -29.65 25.73 -15.76
CA TYR A 183 -28.94 25.31 -16.96
C TYR A 183 -28.44 26.51 -17.79
N ILE A 184 -27.14 26.80 -17.72
CA ILE A 184 -26.48 27.69 -18.69
C ILE A 184 -26.11 26.83 -19.89
N LYS A 185 -26.95 26.90 -20.92
CA LYS A 185 -26.70 26.29 -22.22
C LYS A 185 -25.65 27.13 -22.95
N GLU A 186 -24.37 26.79 -22.85
CA GLU A 186 -23.37 27.17 -23.86
C GLU A 186 -22.06 26.39 -23.67
N PHE A 187 -22.01 25.17 -24.24
CA PHE A 187 -20.71 24.59 -24.61
C PHE A 187 -20.20 25.33 -25.84
N ARG A 188 -19.35 26.36 -25.64
CA ARG A 188 -18.46 26.80 -26.72
C ARG A 188 -17.46 25.67 -26.98
N LYS A 189 -17.51 25.13 -28.19
CA LYS A 189 -16.53 24.18 -28.71
C LYS A 189 -15.13 24.77 -28.53
N TRP A 190 -14.27 24.00 -27.86
CA TRP A 190 -12.83 24.20 -27.81
C TRP A 190 -12.30 24.32 -29.24
N SER A 191 -11.75 25.47 -29.63
CA SER A 191 -11.04 25.59 -30.92
C SER A 191 -9.65 25.01 -30.75
N GLN A 192 -9.31 23.97 -31.52
CA GLN A 192 -8.04 23.22 -31.45
C GLN A 192 -6.77 24.00 -31.85
N ASN A 193 -6.82 25.33 -31.97
CA ASN A 193 -5.69 26.16 -32.42
C ASN A 193 -5.17 27.11 -31.32
N GLY A 194 -5.20 26.68 -30.06
CA GLY A 194 -4.56 27.41 -28.97
C GLY A 194 -3.04 27.25 -29.02
N VAL A 195 -2.33 28.24 -29.55
CA VAL A 195 -0.86 28.30 -29.52
C VAL A 195 -0.39 28.47 -28.08
N THR A 196 0.43 27.54 -27.60
CA THR A 196 1.10 27.64 -26.29
C THR A 196 2.41 28.43 -26.44
N PHE A 197 2.51 29.57 -25.76
CA PHE A 197 3.80 30.25 -25.57
C PHE A 197 4.47 29.67 -24.33
N ALA A 198 5.42 28.76 -24.52
CA ALA A 198 6.36 28.35 -23.49
C ALA A 198 7.50 29.37 -23.44
N GLY A 199 7.56 30.18 -22.39
CA GLY A 199 8.67 31.09 -22.11
C GLY A 199 9.94 30.30 -21.81
N GLY A 200 10.80 30.14 -22.81
CA GLY A 200 12.16 29.64 -22.65
C GLY A 200 13.04 30.73 -22.06
N ASN A 201 13.44 30.56 -20.81
CA ASN A 201 14.53 31.32 -20.21
C ASN A 201 15.86 30.73 -20.72
N ARG A 202 16.63 31.49 -21.49
CA ARG A 202 18.04 31.20 -21.79
C ARG A 202 18.85 32.47 -21.57
N SER A 203 19.76 32.35 -20.61
CA SER A 203 21.01 33.09 -20.36
C SER A 203 20.94 34.62 -20.32
#